data_AF-A0A522VBM8-F1
#
_entry.id   AF-A0A522VBM8-F1
#
_cell.length_a   1.000
_cell.length_b   1.000
_cell.length_c   1.000
_cell.angle_alpha   90.00
_cell.angle_beta   90.00
_cell.angle_gamma   90.00
#
_symmetry.space_group_name_H-M   'P 1'
#
loop_
_entity.id
_entity.type
_entity.pdbx_description
1 polymer ?
#
loop_
_entity_poly.entity_id
_entity_poly.type
_entity_poly.pdbx_seq_one_letter_code
_entity_poly.pdbx_strand_id
1 'polypeptide(L)'
;MLIFRKPDLPDSKVTPRSLWLDRRRFLEMSAGVAFAPAAGGAFALNEPQTAKKDATSYNNFLELGESKEAPAENAHRFNPRPWTVEVGGEVAKPQTLDLDAFLKPFALEERVYRLRCVEAWSMVIPWIGFPLAALLKRAEPTSRAKYVEFVSLHDPKRLIGQNSPFYPWPYREGLRLDEAMHPLTLLAAGMYGEMLPAQNGAPLRLVVPWKYGFKSIKSIV
;
A
#
# COMPACT_ATOMS: atom_id res chain seq x y z
N MET A 1 7.95 -45.48 -28.87
CA MET A 1 7.84 -44.69 -27.62
C MET A 1 7.71 -43.22 -28.00
N LEU A 2 6.48 -42.73 -28.12
CA LEU A 2 6.21 -41.33 -28.49
C LEU A 2 6.41 -40.46 -27.25
N ILE A 3 7.53 -39.73 -27.21
CA ILE A 3 7.72 -38.68 -26.22
C ILE A 3 6.81 -37.51 -26.63
N PHE A 4 5.68 -37.37 -25.95
CA PHE A 4 4.84 -36.19 -26.05
C PHE A 4 5.64 -34.97 -25.58
N ARG A 5 6.11 -34.13 -26.50
CA ARG A 5 6.51 -32.76 -26.16
C ARG A 5 5.22 -31.98 -25.94
N LYS A 6 4.89 -31.68 -24.67
CA LYS A 6 3.72 -30.84 -24.33
C LYS A 6 3.79 -29.54 -25.14
N PRO A 7 2.75 -29.19 -25.92
CA PRO A 7 2.64 -27.85 -26.46
C PRO A 7 2.31 -26.88 -25.32
N ASP A 8 3.00 -25.75 -25.34
CA ASP A 8 2.82 -24.52 -24.58
C ASP A 8 1.41 -24.36 -23.98
N LEU A 9 1.24 -24.80 -22.72
CA LEU A 9 0.06 -24.41 -21.93
C LEU A 9 0.18 -22.91 -21.68
N PRO A 10 -0.75 -22.07 -22.20
CA PRO A 10 -0.68 -20.64 -21.96
C PRO A 10 -0.79 -20.39 -20.46
N ASP A 11 -0.01 -19.47 -19.92
CA ASP A 11 0.00 -19.16 -18.47
C ASP A 11 -1.41 -18.78 -17.94
N SER A 12 -2.28 -18.24 -18.81
CA SER A 12 -3.69 -17.93 -18.54
C SER A 12 -4.58 -19.15 -18.27
N LYS A 13 -4.11 -20.35 -18.62
CA LYS A 13 -4.79 -21.63 -18.41
C LYS A 13 -4.27 -22.39 -17.19
N VAL A 14 -3.14 -21.95 -16.62
CA VAL A 14 -2.53 -22.52 -15.40
C VAL A 14 -2.80 -21.64 -14.19
N THR A 15 -2.81 -20.32 -14.39
CA THR A 15 -3.07 -19.32 -13.34
C THR A 15 -4.55 -18.93 -13.34
N PRO A 16 -5.23 -18.86 -12.16
CA PRO A 16 -6.58 -18.30 -12.07
C PRO A 16 -6.67 -16.94 -12.77
N ARG A 17 -7.76 -16.72 -13.53
CA ARG A 17 -7.90 -15.56 -14.43
C ARG A 17 -7.69 -14.21 -13.72
N SER A 18 -8.11 -14.07 -12.47
CA SER A 18 -7.86 -12.88 -11.65
C SER A 18 -6.37 -12.64 -11.44
N LEU A 19 -5.65 -13.64 -10.92
CA LEU A 19 -4.19 -13.58 -10.75
C LEU A 19 -3.45 -13.33 -12.07
N TRP A 20 -3.90 -13.91 -13.18
CA TRP A 20 -3.27 -13.69 -14.47
C TRP A 20 -3.46 -12.25 -14.97
N LEU A 21 -4.65 -11.68 -14.78
CA LEU A 21 -4.94 -10.28 -15.12
C LEU A 21 -4.19 -9.31 -14.20
N ASP A 22 -4.07 -9.61 -12.91
CA ASP A 22 -3.33 -8.79 -11.96
C ASP A 22 -1.82 -8.85 -12.22
N ARG A 23 -1.28 -10.02 -12.59
CA ARG A 23 0.11 -10.17 -13.05
C ARG A 23 0.37 -9.42 -14.34
N ARG A 24 -0.56 -9.44 -15.30
CA ARG A 24 -0.42 -8.65 -16.53
C ARG A 24 -0.54 -7.16 -16.29
N ARG A 25 -1.45 -6.72 -15.41
CA ARG A 25 -1.52 -5.32 -14.99
C ARG A 25 -0.24 -4.89 -14.27
N PHE A 26 0.32 -5.74 -13.42
CA PHE A 26 1.63 -5.50 -12.81
C PHE A 26 2.72 -5.42 -13.88
N LEU A 27 2.73 -6.32 -14.86
CA LEU A 27 3.68 -6.29 -15.96
C LEU A 27 3.50 -5.07 -16.87
N GLU A 28 2.27 -4.62 -17.10
CA GLU A 28 1.94 -3.41 -17.86
C GLU A 28 2.32 -2.14 -17.08
N MET A 29 2.11 -2.11 -15.76
CA MET A 29 2.70 -1.08 -14.90
C MET A 29 4.24 -1.16 -14.94
N SER A 30 4.82 -2.36 -14.97
CA SER A 30 6.28 -2.55 -15.04
C SER A 30 6.88 -2.26 -16.42
N ALA A 31 6.08 -2.34 -17.49
CA ALA A 31 6.47 -2.02 -18.85
C ALA A 31 6.71 -0.50 -19.02
N GLY A 32 6.29 0.32 -18.05
CA GLY A 32 6.71 1.71 -17.88
C GLY A 32 7.50 1.99 -16.59
N VAL A 33 7.49 1.07 -15.61
CA VAL A 33 8.18 1.20 -14.32
C VAL A 33 9.14 0.03 -14.15
N ALA A 34 10.41 0.24 -14.50
CA ALA A 34 11.45 -0.75 -14.24
C ALA A 34 11.58 -0.97 -12.72
N PHE A 35 11.13 -2.13 -12.23
CA PHE A 35 11.47 -2.60 -10.90
C PHE A 35 12.93 -3.04 -10.91
N ALA A 36 13.83 -2.18 -10.44
CA ALA A 36 15.18 -2.60 -10.10
C ALA A 36 15.12 -3.18 -8.68
N PRO A 37 15.34 -4.50 -8.47
CA PRO A 37 15.54 -5.00 -7.13
C PRO A 37 16.84 -4.37 -6.63
N ALA A 38 16.75 -3.42 -5.70
CA ALA A 38 17.92 -2.89 -5.00
C ALA A 38 18.39 -3.95 -4.00
N ALA A 39 19.03 -5.02 -4.50
CA ALA A 39 19.83 -5.90 -3.67
C ALA A 39 20.93 -5.04 -3.01
N GLY A 40 20.74 -4.69 -1.73
CA GLY A 40 21.70 -3.90 -0.96
C GLY A 40 21.56 -2.36 -1.08
N GLY A 41 20.37 -1.83 -1.31
CA GLY A 41 20.14 -0.38 -1.23
C GLY A 41 20.29 0.20 0.19
N ALA A 42 20.41 1.53 0.31
CA ALA A 42 20.57 2.26 1.59
C ALA A 42 19.47 2.01 2.65
N PHE A 43 18.39 1.30 2.28
CA PHE A 43 17.25 0.96 3.13
C PHE A 43 17.10 -0.56 3.35
N ALA A 44 18.14 -1.35 3.06
CA ALA A 44 18.17 -2.77 3.40
C ALA A 44 18.51 -2.95 4.89
N LEU A 45 17.62 -3.61 5.63
CA LEU A 45 17.89 -4.04 7.00
C LEU A 45 18.58 -5.40 7.00
N ASN A 46 19.58 -5.59 7.87
CA ASN A 46 20.18 -6.90 8.18
C ASN A 46 19.35 -7.68 9.21
N GLU A 47 18.03 -7.50 9.21
CA GLU A 47 17.09 -8.24 10.06
C GLU A 47 16.31 -9.25 9.21
N PRO A 48 15.99 -10.46 9.73
CA PRO A 48 15.20 -11.42 8.99
C PRO A 48 13.82 -10.85 8.68
N GLN A 49 13.39 -10.96 7.43
CA GLN A 49 12.05 -10.55 7.02
C GLN A 49 11.00 -11.40 7.73
N THR A 50 9.90 -10.79 8.14
CA THR A 50 8.72 -11.53 8.63
C THR A 50 8.21 -12.44 7.51
N ALA A 51 7.66 -13.61 7.85
CA ALA A 51 7.06 -14.44 6.82
C ALA A 51 5.86 -13.71 6.20
N LYS A 52 5.73 -13.78 4.86
CA LYS A 52 4.61 -13.13 4.16
C LYS A 52 3.25 -13.53 4.74
N LYS A 53 3.09 -14.81 5.09
CA LYS A 53 1.88 -15.33 5.74
C LYS A 53 1.51 -14.49 6.97
N ASP A 54 2.43 -14.36 7.92
CA ASP A 54 2.19 -13.61 9.16
C ASP A 54 1.92 -12.12 8.89
N ALA A 55 2.68 -11.52 7.97
CA ALA A 55 2.48 -10.13 7.57
C ALA A 55 1.12 -9.86 6.90
N THR A 56 0.46 -10.90 6.40
CA THR A 56 -0.83 -10.85 5.71
C THR A 56 -1.99 -11.51 6.48
N SER A 57 -1.73 -12.05 7.67
CA SER A 57 -2.75 -12.69 8.52
C SER A 57 -2.82 -12.12 9.93
N TYR A 58 -1.81 -11.37 10.38
CA TYR A 58 -1.80 -10.69 11.68
C TYR A 58 -1.82 -9.18 11.47
N ASN A 59 -3.01 -8.60 11.43
CA ASN A 59 -3.22 -7.23 10.98
C ASN A 59 -4.15 -6.46 11.92
N ASN A 60 -3.91 -5.16 12.08
CA ASN A 60 -4.91 -4.23 12.59
C ASN A 60 -5.52 -3.50 11.39
N PHE A 61 -6.78 -3.78 11.07
CA PHE A 61 -7.57 -3.02 10.11
C PHE A 61 -9.03 -3.04 10.56
N LEU A 62 -9.38 -2.12 11.46
CA LEU A 62 -10.65 -2.15 12.20
C LEU A 62 -11.88 -2.08 11.28
N GLU A 63 -11.74 -1.42 10.13
CA GLU A 63 -12.70 -1.39 9.03
C GLU A 63 -13.06 -2.78 8.48
N LEU A 64 -12.20 -3.77 8.67
CA LEU A 64 -12.40 -5.18 8.30
C LEU A 64 -12.52 -6.11 9.53
N GLY A 65 -12.57 -5.56 10.74
CA GLY A 65 -12.78 -6.30 12.00
C GLY A 65 -11.70 -6.04 13.06
N GLU A 66 -12.02 -6.39 14.31
CA GLU A 66 -11.23 -6.00 15.49
C GLU A 66 -10.14 -7.01 15.89
N SER A 67 -10.33 -8.31 15.58
CA SER A 67 -9.29 -9.31 15.84
C SER A 67 -8.15 -9.20 14.82
N LYS A 68 -7.02 -9.85 15.11
CA LYS A 68 -5.83 -9.78 14.26
C LYS A 68 -6.02 -10.51 12.93
N GLU A 69 -6.88 -11.52 12.93
CA GLU A 69 -7.20 -12.39 11.81
C GLU A 69 -8.34 -11.83 10.95
N ALA A 70 -9.28 -11.09 11.56
CA ALA A 70 -10.47 -10.59 10.90
C ALA A 70 -10.19 -9.79 9.62
N PRO A 71 -9.15 -8.93 9.54
CA PRO A 71 -8.81 -8.28 8.28
C PRO A 71 -8.54 -9.25 7.13
N ALA A 72 -7.81 -10.33 7.38
CA ALA A 72 -7.48 -11.33 6.37
C ALA A 72 -8.70 -12.17 6.00
N GLU A 73 -9.52 -12.54 6.99
CA GLU A 73 -10.77 -13.28 6.79
C GLU A 73 -11.78 -12.48 5.98
N ASN A 74 -11.92 -11.17 6.25
CA ASN A 74 -12.87 -10.27 5.58
C ASN A 74 -12.31 -9.57 4.33
N ALA A 75 -11.04 -9.80 3.97
CA ALA A 75 -10.37 -9.17 2.83
C ALA A 75 -11.13 -9.35 1.50
N HIS A 76 -11.83 -10.47 1.33
CA HIS A 76 -12.63 -10.79 0.15
C HIS A 76 -13.80 -9.81 -0.10
N ARG A 77 -14.22 -9.04 0.92
CA ARG A 77 -15.29 -8.03 0.82
C ARG A 77 -14.79 -6.70 0.25
N PHE A 78 -13.48 -6.48 0.29
CA PHE A 78 -12.86 -5.22 -0.09
C PHE A 78 -12.10 -5.39 -1.40
N ASN A 79 -12.74 -5.01 -2.50
CA ASN A 79 -12.09 -4.87 -3.79
C ASN A 79 -11.49 -3.45 -3.93
N PRO A 80 -10.15 -3.30 -3.99
CA PRO A 80 -9.47 -2.00 -4.02
C PRO A 80 -9.45 -1.36 -5.41
N ARG A 81 -10.26 -1.84 -6.37
CA ARG A 81 -10.39 -1.25 -7.72
C ARG A 81 -11.86 -1.18 -8.16
N PRO A 82 -12.27 -0.12 -8.89
CA PRO A 82 -11.50 1.07 -9.24
C PRO A 82 -11.16 1.93 -8.00
N TRP A 83 -10.16 2.80 -8.13
CA TRP A 83 -9.69 3.63 -7.03
C TRP A 83 -9.29 5.02 -7.52
N THR A 84 -9.62 6.03 -6.74
CA THR A 84 -9.35 7.43 -7.01
C THR A 84 -8.59 8.00 -5.82
N VAL A 85 -7.58 8.80 -6.10
CA VAL A 85 -6.79 9.51 -5.09
C VAL A 85 -6.90 11.01 -5.34
N GLU A 86 -7.28 11.76 -4.31
CA GLU A 86 -7.32 13.22 -4.31
C GLU A 86 -6.11 13.79 -3.55
N VAL A 87 -5.49 14.81 -4.14
CA VAL A 87 -4.50 15.65 -3.48
C VAL A 87 -4.99 17.09 -3.57
N GLY A 88 -5.30 17.68 -2.42
CA GLY A 88 -5.90 19.02 -2.31
C GLY A 88 -5.40 19.80 -1.10
N GLY A 89 -6.17 20.83 -0.72
CA GLY A 89 -5.84 21.72 0.40
C GLY A 89 -4.83 22.82 0.01
N GLU A 90 -3.85 23.08 0.88
CA GLU A 90 -2.84 24.12 0.71
C GLU A 90 -1.72 23.70 -0.27
N VAL A 91 -2.11 23.49 -1.54
CA VAL A 91 -1.24 23.08 -2.65
C VAL A 91 -1.51 23.94 -3.89
N ALA A 92 -0.50 24.18 -4.72
CA ALA A 92 -0.66 24.95 -5.96
C ALA A 92 -1.19 24.09 -7.12
N LYS A 93 -1.01 22.76 -7.06
CA LYS A 93 -1.41 21.81 -8.11
C LYS A 93 -2.32 20.71 -7.54
N PRO A 94 -3.57 21.03 -7.17
CA PRO A 94 -4.52 20.01 -6.75
C PRO A 94 -4.86 19.08 -7.92
N GLN A 95 -5.07 17.80 -7.61
CA GLN A 95 -5.40 16.79 -8.62
C GLN A 95 -6.23 15.67 -8.02
N THR A 96 -7.10 15.10 -8.84
CA THR A 96 -7.85 13.88 -8.55
C THR A 96 -7.61 12.92 -9.69
N LEU A 97 -6.96 11.78 -9.40
CA LEU A 97 -6.52 10.83 -10.40
C LEU A 97 -7.02 9.43 -10.06
N ASP A 98 -7.29 8.61 -11.09
CA ASP A 98 -7.36 7.17 -10.87
C ASP A 98 -6.00 6.63 -10.41
N LEU A 99 -6.00 5.46 -9.79
CA LEU A 99 -4.79 4.84 -9.24
C LEU A 99 -3.66 4.67 -10.25
N ASP A 100 -3.95 4.26 -11.48
CA ASP A 100 -2.92 3.96 -12.47
C ASP A 100 -2.28 5.26 -12.96
N ALA A 101 -3.08 6.30 -13.21
CA ALA A 101 -2.62 7.65 -13.51
C ALA A 101 -1.85 8.28 -12.33
N PHE A 102 -2.28 8.02 -11.09
CA PHE A 102 -1.62 8.50 -9.88
C PHE A 102 -0.23 7.88 -9.69
N LEU A 103 -0.07 6.57 -9.94
CA LEU A 103 1.21 5.87 -9.74
C LEU A 103 2.20 6.08 -10.89
N LYS A 104 1.72 6.26 -12.12
CA LYS A 104 2.53 6.37 -13.34
C LYS A 104 3.75 7.32 -13.26
N PRO A 105 3.71 8.49 -12.59
CA PRO A 105 4.85 9.40 -12.54
C PRO A 105 5.99 8.97 -11.61
N PHE A 106 5.80 7.91 -10.82
CA PHE A 106 6.73 7.52 -9.76
C PHE A 106 7.42 6.20 -10.09
N ALA A 107 8.75 6.16 -9.92
CA ALA A 107 9.48 4.91 -9.91
C ALA A 107 9.24 4.21 -8.57
N LEU A 108 8.72 2.98 -8.61
CA LEU A 108 8.53 2.18 -7.41
C LEU A 108 9.84 1.51 -7.00
N GLU A 109 10.12 1.58 -5.70
CA GLU A 109 11.30 1.00 -5.07
C GLU A 109 10.88 0.09 -3.91
N GLU A 110 11.68 -0.95 -3.67
CA GLU A 110 11.52 -1.79 -2.51
C GLU A 110 12.32 -1.22 -1.32
N ARG A 111 11.70 -1.16 -0.15
CA ARG A 111 12.34 -0.78 1.11
C ARG A 111 11.96 -1.75 2.22
N VAL A 112 12.97 -2.35 2.85
CA VAL A 112 12.77 -3.28 3.96
C VAL A 112 12.73 -2.47 5.25
N TYR A 113 11.55 -2.33 5.84
CA TYR A 113 11.36 -1.55 7.06
C TYR A 113 10.80 -2.37 8.21
N ARG A 114 11.17 -1.96 9.41
CA ARG A 114 10.46 -2.35 10.62
C ARG A 114 9.14 -1.60 10.73
N LEU A 115 8.07 -2.32 10.97
CA LEU A 115 6.80 -1.80 11.44
C LEU A 115 6.65 -2.15 12.91
N ARG A 116 6.53 -1.15 13.79
CA ARG A 116 6.34 -1.33 15.22
C ARG A 116 4.91 -0.92 15.60
N CYS A 117 4.07 -1.85 16.00
CA CYS A 117 2.73 -1.50 16.49
C CYS A 117 2.80 -0.84 17.86
N VAL A 118 1.79 -0.10 18.30
CA VAL A 118 1.76 0.38 19.70
C VAL A 118 1.57 -0.77 20.69
N GLU A 119 0.91 -1.85 20.26
CA GLU A 119 0.56 -3.05 21.05
C GLU A 119 1.73 -4.03 21.28
N ALA A 120 2.96 -3.53 21.44
CA ALA A 120 4.14 -4.36 21.77
C ALA A 120 4.63 -5.40 20.74
N TRP A 121 4.04 -5.53 19.54
CA TRP A 121 4.56 -6.37 18.45
C TRP A 121 5.24 -5.59 17.31
N SER A 122 6.03 -6.28 16.48
CA SER A 122 6.70 -5.71 15.31
C SER A 122 6.89 -6.71 14.17
N MET A 123 7.08 -6.20 12.95
CA MET A 123 7.40 -6.97 11.75
C MET A 123 8.51 -6.29 10.94
N VAL A 124 9.23 -7.06 10.13
CA VAL A 124 10.18 -6.57 9.11
C VAL A 124 9.57 -6.87 7.75
N ILE A 125 9.19 -5.84 6.99
CA ILE A 125 8.38 -5.98 5.78
C ILE A 125 9.10 -5.32 4.60
N PRO A 126 9.28 -6.03 3.46
CA PRO A 126 9.73 -5.45 2.20
C PRO A 126 8.58 -4.71 1.51
N TRP A 127 8.43 -3.42 1.81
CA TRP A 127 7.42 -2.55 1.19
C TRP A 127 7.84 -2.13 -0.21
N ILE A 128 6.88 -1.97 -1.11
CA ILE A 128 7.10 -1.45 -2.46
C ILE A 128 6.28 -0.18 -2.63
N GLY A 129 6.94 0.93 -2.97
CA GLY A 129 6.30 2.24 -3.00
C GLY A 129 7.21 3.32 -3.55
N PHE A 130 6.88 4.56 -3.26
CA PHE A 130 7.74 5.71 -3.56
C PHE A 130 7.74 6.71 -2.40
N PRO A 131 8.76 7.56 -2.25
CA PRO A 131 8.84 8.52 -1.15
C PRO A 131 7.67 9.52 -1.22
N LEU A 132 6.96 9.73 -0.11
CA LEU A 132 5.85 10.68 -0.07
C LEU A 132 6.28 12.09 -0.51
N ALA A 133 7.52 12.48 -0.18
CA ALA A 133 8.11 13.74 -0.61
C ALA A 133 8.07 13.95 -2.13
N ALA A 134 8.14 12.88 -2.93
CA ALA A 134 8.06 12.99 -4.39
C ALA A 134 6.66 13.44 -4.85
N LEU A 135 5.60 12.95 -4.22
CA LEU A 135 4.23 13.40 -4.47
C LEU A 135 4.06 14.85 -4.04
N LEU A 136 4.46 15.18 -2.81
CA LEU A 136 4.30 16.53 -2.27
C LEU A 136 5.03 17.56 -3.12
N LYS A 137 6.27 17.30 -3.55
CA LYS A 137 7.00 18.21 -4.47
C LYS A 137 6.25 18.49 -5.77
N ARG A 138 5.49 17.52 -6.31
CA ARG A 138 4.68 17.71 -7.53
C ARG A 138 3.40 18.50 -7.25
N ALA A 139 2.81 18.34 -6.07
CA ALA A 139 1.62 19.08 -5.64
C ALA A 139 1.93 20.55 -5.31
N GLU A 140 3.19 20.87 -4.99
CA GLU A 140 3.67 22.22 -4.67
C GLU A 140 2.93 22.84 -3.46
N PRO A 141 3.19 22.37 -2.22
CA PRO A 141 2.52 22.89 -1.03
C PRO A 141 2.83 24.38 -0.84
N THR A 142 1.83 25.16 -0.45
CA THR A 142 2.01 26.60 -0.23
C THR A 142 2.83 26.86 1.04
N SER A 143 3.30 28.10 1.22
CA SER A 143 4.00 28.52 2.44
C SER A 143 3.15 28.43 3.72
N ARG A 144 1.82 28.32 3.57
CA ARG A 144 0.87 28.14 4.68
C ARG A 144 0.74 26.67 5.10
N ALA A 145 1.09 25.72 4.25
CA ALA A 145 1.01 24.30 4.59
C ALA A 145 1.96 23.95 5.75
N LYS A 146 1.41 23.38 6.82
CA LYS A 146 2.18 22.91 8.01
C LYS A 146 2.04 21.42 8.28
N TYR A 147 0.98 20.82 7.78
CA TYR A 147 0.64 19.42 8.00
C TYR A 147 0.11 18.81 6.71
N VAL A 148 0.20 17.48 6.62
CA VAL A 148 -0.44 16.66 5.59
C VAL A 148 -1.47 15.79 6.29
N GLU A 149 -2.73 15.92 5.91
CA GLU A 149 -3.82 15.02 6.32
C GLU A 149 -3.94 13.88 5.31
N PHE A 150 -4.21 12.69 5.81
CA PHE A 150 -4.53 11.51 5.04
C PHE A 150 -5.89 10.98 5.49
N VAL A 151 -6.69 10.54 4.53
CA VAL A 151 -8.04 10.02 4.79
C VAL A 151 -8.16 8.63 4.19
N SER A 152 -8.60 7.67 4.99
CA SER A 152 -8.94 6.33 4.52
C SER A 152 -10.30 6.34 3.81
N LEU A 153 -10.51 5.40 2.88
CA LEU A 153 -11.82 5.19 2.25
C LEU A 153 -12.94 5.06 3.30
N HIS A 154 -14.03 5.81 3.10
CA HIS A 154 -15.29 5.59 3.80
C HIS A 154 -16.26 4.85 2.88
N ASP A 155 -16.45 3.55 3.11
CA ASP A 155 -17.42 2.71 2.40
C ASP A 155 -17.93 1.60 3.33
N PRO A 156 -18.92 1.89 4.21
CA PRO A 156 -19.42 0.91 5.19
C PRO A 156 -20.03 -0.37 4.59
N LYS A 157 -20.28 -0.39 3.27
CA LYS A 157 -20.73 -1.60 2.57
C LYS A 157 -19.58 -2.58 2.31
N ARG A 158 -18.40 -2.08 1.98
CA ARG A 158 -17.18 -2.89 1.73
C ARG A 158 -16.35 -3.07 2.99
N LEU A 159 -16.38 -2.07 3.86
CA LEU A 159 -15.61 -1.94 5.09
C LEU A 159 -16.58 -2.03 6.28
N ILE A 160 -17.08 -3.23 6.53
CA ILE A 160 -18.20 -3.48 7.45
C ILE A 160 -17.94 -3.01 8.89
N GLY A 161 -16.68 -2.91 9.32
CA GLY A 161 -16.30 -2.38 10.63
C GLY A 161 -16.70 -0.91 10.80
N GLN A 162 -16.89 -0.17 9.70
CA GLN A 162 -17.34 1.23 9.72
C GLN A 162 -18.80 1.41 10.17
N ASN A 163 -19.58 0.32 10.26
CA ASN A 163 -20.93 0.37 10.85
C ASN A 163 -20.89 0.39 12.39
N SER A 164 -19.74 0.14 13.00
CA SER A 164 -19.54 0.23 14.44
C SER A 164 -19.49 1.70 14.89
N PRO A 165 -20.26 2.10 15.92
CA PRO A 165 -20.20 3.45 16.46
C PRO A 165 -19.01 3.68 17.42
N PHE A 166 -18.18 2.66 17.68
CA PHE A 166 -17.09 2.75 18.67
C PHE A 166 -15.90 3.59 18.20
N TYR A 167 -15.78 3.86 16.89
CA TYR A 167 -14.69 4.65 16.32
C TYR A 167 -15.22 5.75 15.41
N PRO A 168 -14.56 6.92 15.37
CA PRO A 168 -14.89 7.95 14.40
C PRO A 168 -14.40 7.53 13.00
N TRP A 169 -15.35 7.34 12.07
CA TRP A 169 -15.07 7.00 10.68
C TRP A 169 -15.22 8.23 9.75
N PRO A 170 -14.48 8.30 8.62
CA PRO A 170 -13.35 7.43 8.25
C PRO A 170 -12.13 7.62 9.15
N TYR A 171 -11.24 6.64 9.12
CA TYR A 171 -9.93 6.79 9.74
C TYR A 171 -9.15 7.93 9.07
N ARG A 172 -8.55 8.79 9.88
CA ARG A 172 -7.78 9.96 9.46
C ARG A 172 -6.46 9.96 10.19
N GLU A 173 -5.42 10.41 9.50
CA GLU A 173 -4.13 10.63 10.10
C GLU A 173 -3.46 11.90 9.59
N GLY A 174 -2.46 12.36 10.35
CA GLY A 174 -1.70 13.56 10.02
C GLY A 174 -0.21 13.41 10.30
N LEU A 175 0.60 14.02 9.45
CA LEU A 175 2.03 14.25 9.69
C LEU A 175 2.33 15.74 9.61
N ARG A 176 3.34 16.19 10.37
CA ARG A 176 3.93 17.51 10.12
C ARG A 176 4.58 17.50 8.73
N LEU A 177 4.58 18.63 8.03
CA LEU A 177 5.03 18.69 6.64
C LEU A 177 6.48 18.21 6.47
N ASP A 178 7.37 18.51 7.42
CA ASP A 178 8.75 18.03 7.42
C ASP A 178 8.86 16.50 7.59
N GLU A 179 8.02 15.88 8.42
CA GLU A 179 7.92 14.42 8.58
C GLU A 179 7.38 13.77 7.31
N ALA A 180 6.38 14.39 6.68
CA ALA A 180 5.83 13.94 5.41
C ALA A 180 6.86 14.04 4.26
N MET A 181 7.72 15.06 4.32
CA MET A 181 8.84 15.29 3.38
C MET A 181 10.10 14.47 3.70
N HIS A 182 10.15 13.80 4.86
CA HIS A 182 11.30 13.03 5.28
C HIS A 182 11.54 11.83 4.32
N PRO A 183 12.79 11.54 3.92
CA PRO A 183 13.08 10.53 2.91
C PRO A 183 12.66 9.11 3.29
N LEU A 184 12.44 8.83 4.58
CA LEU A 184 11.96 7.52 5.05
C LEU A 184 10.44 7.33 4.92
N THR A 185 9.65 8.41 4.79
CA THR A 185 8.19 8.30 4.64
C THR A 185 7.85 7.79 3.25
N LEU A 186 7.20 6.63 3.21
CA LEU A 186 6.91 5.90 1.98
C LEU A 186 5.39 5.83 1.77
N LEU A 187 4.96 6.07 0.53
CA LEU A 187 3.62 5.72 0.09
C LEU A 187 3.71 4.37 -0.64
N ALA A 188 3.22 3.31 0.01
CA ALA A 188 3.36 1.95 -0.46
C ALA A 188 2.13 1.52 -1.29
N ALA A 189 2.40 0.84 -2.40
CA ALA A 189 1.40 0.20 -3.27
C ALA A 189 1.61 -1.32 -3.37
N GLY A 190 2.72 -1.84 -2.85
CA GLY A 190 3.05 -3.28 -2.83
C GLY A 190 3.81 -3.74 -1.58
N MET A 191 3.96 -5.05 -1.46
CA MET A 191 4.83 -5.73 -0.50
C MET A 191 5.19 -7.14 -0.98
N TYR A 192 6.36 -7.66 -0.62
CA TYR A 192 6.83 -9.01 -1.02
C TYR A 192 6.73 -9.29 -2.53
N GLY A 193 7.15 -8.33 -3.36
CA GLY A 193 7.12 -8.45 -4.82
C GLY A 193 5.73 -8.38 -5.47
N GLU A 194 4.68 -8.10 -4.70
CA GLU A 194 3.29 -8.10 -5.17
C GLU A 194 2.56 -6.81 -4.81
N MET A 195 1.40 -6.56 -5.43
CA MET A 195 0.50 -5.47 -5.03
C MET A 195 0.02 -5.69 -3.58
N LEU A 196 -0.28 -4.59 -2.88
CA LEU A 196 -0.78 -4.67 -1.51
C LEU A 196 -2.06 -5.52 -1.47
N PRO A 197 -2.15 -6.51 -0.57
CA PRO A 197 -3.39 -7.21 -0.32
C PRO A 197 -4.34 -6.33 0.51
N ALA A 198 -5.65 -6.59 0.40
CA ALA A 198 -6.71 -5.79 1.01
C ALA A 198 -6.50 -5.55 2.51
N GLN A 199 -6.19 -6.59 3.28
CA GLN A 199 -5.96 -6.53 4.72
C GLN A 199 -4.76 -5.67 5.15
N ASN A 200 -3.82 -5.44 4.24
CA ASN A 200 -2.66 -4.58 4.47
C ASN A 200 -2.92 -3.12 4.06
N GLY A 201 -4.11 -2.78 3.56
CA GLY A 201 -4.51 -1.42 3.22
C GLY A 201 -4.37 -1.08 1.75
N ALA A 202 -4.64 -2.04 0.87
CA ALA A 202 -4.68 -1.81 -0.57
C ALA A 202 -5.65 -0.67 -0.96
N PRO A 203 -5.44 -0.03 -2.12
CA PRO A 203 -4.29 -0.19 -3.01
C PRO A 203 -3.10 0.69 -2.62
N LEU A 204 -3.27 1.60 -1.66
CA LEU A 204 -2.29 2.63 -1.30
C LEU A 204 -2.31 2.87 0.20
N ARG A 205 -1.14 2.80 0.84
CA ARG A 205 -1.00 3.07 2.28
C ARG A 205 0.21 3.93 2.59
N LEU A 206 0.17 4.60 3.73
CA LEU A 206 1.33 5.28 4.30
C LEU A 206 2.19 4.26 5.08
N VAL A 207 3.50 4.49 5.08
CA VAL A 207 4.48 3.78 5.91
C VAL A 207 5.45 4.80 6.51
N VAL A 208 5.47 4.88 7.84
CA VAL A 208 6.34 5.80 8.61
C VAL A 208 7.16 4.97 9.61
N PRO A 209 8.35 4.49 9.24
CA PRO A 209 9.02 3.40 9.97
C PRO A 209 9.52 3.76 11.38
N TRP A 210 9.66 5.05 11.70
CA TRP A 210 10.11 5.51 13.01
C TRP A 210 8.95 5.84 13.97
N LYS A 211 7.70 5.70 13.54
CA LYS A 211 6.51 5.91 14.37
C LYS A 211 5.76 4.60 14.60
N TYR A 212 4.83 4.62 15.54
CA TYR A 212 3.95 3.47 15.78
C TYR A 212 3.02 3.21 14.58
N GLY A 213 2.62 1.95 14.43
CA GLY A 213 1.90 1.44 13.26
C GLY A 213 0.59 2.16 12.94
N PHE A 214 -0.12 2.75 13.91
CA PHE A 214 -1.33 3.51 13.65
C PHE A 214 -1.08 4.73 12.75
N LYS A 215 0.10 5.36 12.84
CA LYS A 215 0.49 6.47 11.94
C LYS A 215 0.58 6.07 10.47
N SER A 216 0.67 4.77 10.18
CA SER A 216 0.81 4.22 8.83
C SER A 216 -0.57 3.84 8.26
N ILE A 217 -1.39 4.87 8.03
CA ILE A 217 -2.77 4.80 7.54
C ILE A 217 -2.92 3.94 6.27
N LYS A 218 -4.06 3.25 6.16
CA LYS A 218 -4.39 2.27 5.11
C LYS A 218 -5.43 2.83 4.12
N SER A 219 -5.42 2.32 2.89
CA SER A 219 -6.47 2.56 1.89
C SER A 219 -6.79 4.05 1.70
N ILE A 220 -5.74 4.84 1.42
CA ILE A 220 -5.82 6.29 1.26
C ILE A 220 -6.61 6.64 0.00
N VAL A 221 -7.54 7.59 0.11
CA VAL A 221 -8.32 8.20 -0.98
C VAL A 221 -7.99 9.68 -1.15
#